data_AF-A0A9D4YQE7-F1
#
_entry.id   AF-A0A9D4YQE7-F1
#
_cell.length_a   1.000
_cell.length_b   1.000
_cell.length_c   1.000
_cell.angle_alpha   90.00
_cell.angle_beta   90.00
_cell.angle_gamma   90.00
#
_symmetry.space_group_name_H-M   'P 1'
#
loop_
_entity.id
_entity.type
_entity.pdbx_description
1 polymer ?
#
loop_
_entity_poly.entity_id
_entity_poly.type
_entity_poly.pdbx_seq_one_letter_code
_entity_poly.pdbx_strand_id
1 'polypeptide(L)' 'MTIAGDNRLVIRGVFNAPHTQWGYGHSSKKGKDLADLIEKADLTLFNEPASHTRIGAGPHRT' A
#
# COMPACT_ATOMS: atom_id res chain seq x y z
N MET A 1 -14.80 -20.90 -1.99
CA MET A 1 -14.67 -19.47 -1.64
C MET A 1 -14.52 -18.69 -2.94
N THR A 2 -15.62 -18.13 -3.44
CA THR A 2 -15.59 -17.39 -4.70
C THR A 2 -15.09 -15.98 -4.40
N ILE A 3 -13.83 -15.71 -4.72
CA ILE A 3 -13.18 -14.42 -4.55
C ILE A 3 -13.81 -13.46 -5.58
N ALA A 4 -14.77 -12.64 -5.12
CA ALA A 4 -15.54 -11.64 -5.87
C ALA A 4 -16.24 -12.18 -7.14
N GLY A 5 -17.55 -11.89 -7.27
CA GLY A 5 -18.32 -12.19 -8.49
C GLY A 5 -17.76 -11.47 -9.73
N ASP A 6 -18.52 -11.47 -10.83
CA ASP A 6 -18.07 -10.99 -12.16
C ASP A 6 -17.66 -9.50 -12.25
N ASN A 7 -17.68 -8.75 -11.13
CA ASN A 7 -17.36 -7.33 -11.05
C ASN A 7 -16.12 -7.09 -10.16
N ARG A 8 -14.95 -7.56 -10.61
CA ARG A 8 -13.68 -7.44 -9.86
C ARG A 8 -12.98 -6.12 -10.14
N LEU A 9 -12.61 -5.41 -9.07
CA LEU A 9 -11.80 -4.19 -9.13
C LEU A 9 -10.41 -4.46 -8.57
N VAL A 10 -9.38 -4.10 -9.35
CA VAL A 10 -7.98 -4.13 -8.91
C VAL A 10 -7.38 -2.75 -9.14
N ILE A 11 -6.87 -2.15 -8.06
CA ILE A 11 -6.20 -0.85 -8.09
C ILE A 11 -4.72 -1.07 -7.78
N ARG A 12 -3.82 -0.59 -8.64
CA ARG A 12 -2.36 -0.63 -8.42
C ARG A 12 -1.74 0.67 -8.88
N GLY A 13 -0.74 1.15 -8.14
CA GLY A 13 -0.02 2.36 -8.51
C GLY A 13 1.00 2.79 -7.46
N VAL A 14 1.78 3.81 -7.82
CA VAL A 14 2.73 4.46 -6.91
C VAL A 14 2.01 5.62 -6.22
N PHE A 15 1.50 5.37 -5.02
CA PHE A 15 0.72 6.37 -4.28
C PHE A 15 1.58 7.43 -3.58
N ASN A 16 2.88 7.15 -3.37
CA ASN A 16 3.79 7.99 -2.59
C ASN A 16 3.17 8.41 -1.24
N ALA A 17 2.64 7.42 -0.51
CA ALA A 17 1.92 7.58 0.73
C ALA A 17 2.45 6.54 1.74
N PRO A 18 3.47 6.85 2.55
CA PRO A 18 3.97 5.91 3.56
C PRO A 18 2.89 5.50 4.56
N HIS A 19 2.72 4.19 4.79
CA HIS A 19 1.86 3.62 5.82
C HIS A 19 2.39 2.24 6.27
N THR A 20 2.18 1.91 7.54
CA THR A 20 2.63 0.65 8.15
C THR A 20 1.96 -0.59 7.55
N GLN A 21 0.69 -0.49 7.13
CA GLN A 21 -0.04 -1.62 6.54
C GLN A 21 0.57 -2.15 5.23
N TRP A 22 1.36 -1.34 4.51
CA TRP A 22 2.06 -1.77 3.29
C TRP A 22 3.58 -1.60 3.39
N GLY A 23 4.13 -1.75 4.60
CA GLY A 23 5.55 -2.02 4.80
C GLY A 23 6.44 -0.84 5.16
N TYR A 24 5.90 0.37 5.40
CA TYR A 24 6.72 1.48 5.91
C TYR A 24 6.83 1.43 7.44
N GLY A 25 7.96 1.89 7.99
CA GLY A 25 8.11 2.05 9.45
C GLY A 25 7.31 3.20 10.07
N HIS A 26 6.60 4.01 9.27
CA HIS A 26 5.78 5.12 9.72
C HIS A 26 4.59 5.36 8.80
N SER A 27 3.59 6.09 9.31
CA SER A 27 2.39 6.47 8.57
C SER A 27 2.30 7.98 8.39
N SER A 28 2.38 8.43 7.13
CA SER A 28 2.11 9.82 6.74
C SER A 28 0.61 10.15 6.81
N LYS A 29 0.23 11.43 6.79
CA LYS A 29 -1.19 11.82 6.69
C LYS A 29 -1.86 11.21 5.45
N LYS A 30 -1.22 11.33 4.28
CA LYS A 30 -1.71 10.75 3.03
C LYS A 30 -1.88 9.24 3.11
N GLY A 31 -0.97 8.55 3.81
CA GLY A 31 -1.07 7.11 4.05
C GLY A 31 -2.26 6.73 4.92
N LYS A 32 -2.52 7.49 5.99
CA LYS A 32 -3.70 7.30 6.85
C LYS A 32 -5.00 7.54 6.09
N ASP A 33 -5.08 8.66 5.36
CA ASP A 33 -6.26 8.99 4.57
C ASP A 33 -6.55 7.91 3.49
N LEU A 34 -5.50 7.31 2.90
CA LEU A 34 -5.64 6.19 1.96
C LEU A 34 -6.07 4.89 2.65
N ALA A 35 -5.54 4.59 3.84
CA ALA A 35 -5.95 3.43 4.63
C ALA A 35 -7.43 3.50 5.01
N ASP A 36 -7.89 4.66 5.49
CA ASP A 36 -9.30 4.90 5.81
C ASP A 36 -10.20 4.70 4.58
N LEU A 37 -9.74 5.10 3.38
CA LEU A 37 -10.49 4.92 2.15
C LEU A 37 -10.57 3.44 1.75
N ILE A 38 -9.47 2.69 1.87
CA ILE A 38 -9.42 1.25 1.61
C ILE A 38 -10.42 0.52 2.51
N GLU A 39 -10.45 0.85 3.80
CA GLU A 39 -11.38 0.28 4.77
C GLU A 39 -12.84 0.63 4.44
N LYS A 40 -13.13 1.92 4.19
CA LYS A 40 -14.49 2.38 3.84
C LYS A 40 -15.03 1.77 2.54
N ALA A 41 -14.14 1.44 1.61
CA ALA A 41 -14.49 0.85 0.33
C ALA A 41 -14.50 -0.69 0.35
N ASP A 42 -14.31 -1.31 1.53
CA ASP A 42 -14.22 -2.77 1.71
C ASP A 42 -13.19 -3.42 0.75
N LEU A 43 -12.06 -2.75 0.55
CA LEU A 43 -10.98 -3.22 -0.31
C LEU A 43 -10.02 -4.08 0.49
N THR A 44 -9.53 -5.14 -0.15
CA THR A 44 -8.48 -6.00 0.41
C THR A 44 -7.10 -5.54 -0.07
N LEU A 45 -6.15 -5.42 0.86
CA LEU A 45 -4.76 -5.11 0.54
C LEU A 45 -4.00 -6.37 0.09
N PHE A 46 -3.38 -6.31 -1.09
CA PHE A 46 -2.58 -7.42 -1.65
C PHE A 46 -1.07 -7.26 -1.46
N ASN A 47 -0.61 -6.19 -0.82
CA ASN A 47 0.81 -5.94 -0.60
C ASN A 47 1.39 -6.96 0.38
N GLU A 48 2.62 -7.41 0.12
CA GLU A 48 3.46 -8.10 1.08
C GLU A 48 4.30 -7.05 1.85
N PRO A 49 3.99 -6.73 3.12
CA PRO A 49 4.64 -5.62 3.84
C PRO A 49 6.14 -5.82 4.05
N ALA A 50 6.63 -7.06 4.08
CA ALA A 50 8.07 -7.33 4.19
C ALA A 50 8.83 -7.02 2.88
N SER A 51 8.12 -6.91 1.76
CA SER A 51 8.69 -6.68 0.44
C SER A 51 8.67 -5.18 0.10
N HIS A 52 9.81 -4.52 0.29
CA HIS A 52 9.94 -3.09 0.03
C HIS A 52 9.88 -2.79 -1.47
N THR A 53 8.91 -1.97 -1.89
CA THR A 53 8.74 -1.54 -3.29
C THR A 53 9.63 -0.37 -3.67
N ARG A 54 10.21 0.33 -2.68
CA ARG A 54 11.22 1.38 -2.87
C ARG A 54 12.52 0.95 -2.22
N ILE A 55 13.50 0.55 -3.03
CA ILE A 55 14.89 0.46 -2.59
C ILE A 55 15.42 1.90 -2.60
N GLY A 56 15.61 2.48 -1.42
CA GLY A 56 16.32 3.75 -1.34
C GLY A 56 17.75 3.52 -1.81
N ALA A 57 18.12 4.03 -2.98
CA ALA A 57 19.53 4.34 -3.22
C ALA A 57 19.88 5.46 -2.23
N GLY A 58 20.37 5.11 -1.05
CA GLY A 58 21.15 6.06 -0.26
C GLY A 58 22.36 6.49 -1.11
N PRO A 59 22.86 7.73 -0.99
CA PRO A 59 24.08 8.09 -1.70
C PRO A 59 25.17 7.13 -1.24
N HIS A 60 25.79 6.45 -2.20
CA HIS A 60 27.04 5.74 -1.99
C HIS A 60 28.02 6.78 -1.44
N ARG A 61 28.26 6.78 -0.13
CA ARG A 61 29.31 7.61 0.48
C ARG A 61 30.64 6.98 0.06
N THR A 62 31.24 7.54 -0.98
CA THR A 62 32.68 7.43 -1.28
C THR A 62 33.49 8.23 -0.29
#